data_AF-A0A962M6R9-F1
#
_entry.id   AF-A0A962M6R9-F1
#
_cell.length_a   1.000
_cell.length_b   1.000
_cell.length_c   1.000
_cell.angle_alpha   90.00
_cell.angle_beta   90.00
_cell.angle_gamma   90.00
#
_symmetry.space_group_name_H-M   'P 1'
#
loop_
_entity.id
_entity.type
_entity.pdbx_description
1 polymer ?
#
loop_
_entity_poly.entity_id
_entity_poly.type
_entity_poly.pdbx_seq_one_letter_code
_entity_poly.pdbx_strand_id
1 'polypeptide(L)'
;MDLIKVLRENKDRHVKEYEEAISSYKEQLLENFKKATARAEKHGVFPTKTQVLKWFDSPTSYEQCYTDALDMLEFSKQVNITLTGSQYKELVKDKWDWSASFYATTALYKGEL
;
A
#
# COMPACT_ATOMS: atom_id res chain seq x y z
N MET A 1 17.03 18.48 11.98
CA MET A 1 16.07 17.54 11.37
C MET A 1 16.89 16.45 10.73
N ASP A 2 16.60 15.20 11.04
CA ASP A 2 17.37 14.05 10.54
C ASP A 2 16.54 13.35 9.45
N LEU A 3 17.01 13.41 8.21
CA LEU A 3 16.30 12.87 7.04
C LEU A 3 16.15 11.35 7.13
N ILE A 4 17.19 10.64 7.59
CA ILE A 4 17.17 9.19 7.74
C ILE A 4 16.12 8.82 8.78
N LYS A 5 16.06 9.55 9.89
CA LYS A 5 15.04 9.34 10.92
C LYS A 5 13.62 9.51 10.35
N VAL A 6 13.36 10.61 9.62
CA VAL A 6 12.04 10.85 9.00
C VAL A 6 11.67 9.75 8.02
N LEU A 7 12.62 9.29 7.21
CA LEU A 7 12.38 8.25 6.22
C LEU A 7 12.11 6.89 6.86
N ARG A 8 12.76 6.57 7.99
CA ARG A 8 12.46 5.39 8.82
C ARG A 8 11.05 5.46 9.40
N GLU A 9 10.65 6.60 9.97
CA GLU A 9 9.29 6.79 10.50
C GLU A 9 8.22 6.67 9.41
N ASN A 10 8.50 7.18 8.20
CA ASN A 10 7.60 7.04 7.06
C ASN A 10 7.50 5.58 6.60
N LYS A 11 8.64 4.86 6.52
CA LYS A 11 8.68 3.43 6.19
C LYS A 11 7.84 2.62 7.17
N ASP A 12 8.04 2.80 8.48
CA ASP A 12 7.33 2.06 9.51
C ASP A 12 5.82 2.29 9.45
N ARG A 13 5.40 3.54 9.19
CA ARG A 13 3.99 3.87 8.97
C ARG A 13 3.43 3.17 7.74
N HIS A 14 4.12 3.22 6.60
CA HIS A 14 3.69 2.55 5.37
C HIS A 14 3.54 1.04 5.56
N VAL A 15 4.52 0.38 6.20
CA VAL A 15 4.47 -1.07 6.48
C VAL A 15 3.24 -1.40 7.33
N LYS A 16 3.01 -0.65 8.41
CA LYS A 16 1.83 -0.84 9.26
C LYS A 16 0.52 -0.68 8.49
N GLU A 17 0.39 0.39 7.71
CA GLU A 17 -0.81 0.66 6.92
C GLU A 17 -1.06 -0.43 5.85
N TYR A 18 0.01 -0.93 5.23
CA TYR A 18 -0.06 -2.03 4.29
C TYR A 18 -0.49 -3.33 4.97
N GLU A 19 0.08 -3.67 6.14
CA GLU A 19 -0.27 -4.87 6.91
C GLU A 19 -1.75 -4.88 7.33
N GLU A 20 -2.25 -3.74 7.79
CA GLU A 20 -3.68 -3.56 8.10
C GLU A 20 -4.55 -3.77 6.85
N ALA A 21 -4.19 -3.12 5.73
CA ALA A 21 -4.97 -3.20 4.50
C ALA A 21 -4.94 -4.60 3.87
N ILE A 22 -3.79 -5.28 3.87
CA ILE A 22 -3.68 -6.63 3.28
C ILE A 22 -4.40 -7.68 4.13
N SER A 23 -4.47 -7.49 5.45
CA SER A 23 -5.28 -8.34 6.32
C SER A 23 -6.77 -8.22 5.98
N SER A 24 -7.29 -7.00 5.94
CA SER A 24 -8.70 -6.76 5.58
C SER A 24 -9.02 -7.21 4.15
N TYR A 25 -8.13 -6.99 3.18
CA TYR A 25 -8.27 -7.52 1.82
C TYR A 25 -8.48 -9.05 1.82
N LYS A 26 -7.66 -9.80 2.56
CA LYS A 26 -7.78 -11.27 2.64
C LYS A 26 -9.12 -11.71 3.23
N GLU A 27 -9.60 -11.02 4.25
CA GLU A 27 -10.90 -11.29 4.87
C GLU A 27 -12.05 -11.03 3.89
N GLN A 28 -12.03 -9.88 3.21
CA GLN A 28 -13.04 -9.53 2.21
C GLN A 28 -13.02 -10.46 1.00
N LEU A 29 -11.84 -10.86 0.54
CA LEU A 29 -11.70 -11.83 -0.55
C LEU A 29 -12.34 -13.17 -0.18
N LEU A 30 -12.06 -13.68 1.03
CA LEU A 30 -12.66 -14.92 1.52
C LEU A 30 -14.19 -14.79 1.63
N GLU A 31 -14.69 -13.66 2.13
CA GLU A 31 -16.12 -13.40 2.25
C GLU A 31 -16.82 -13.31 0.89
N ASN A 32 -16.17 -12.71 -0.11
CA ASN A 32 -16.67 -12.67 -1.48
C ASN A 32 -16.80 -14.07 -2.08
N PHE A 33 -15.81 -14.94 -1.87
CA PHE A 33 -15.89 -16.34 -2.30
C PHE A 33 -17.01 -17.10 -1.59
N LYS A 34 -17.15 -16.97 -0.26
CA LYS A 34 -18.24 -17.60 0.50
C LYS A 34 -19.61 -17.20 -0.05
N LYS A 35 -19.83 -15.89 -0.26
CA LYS A 35 -21.09 -15.37 -0.84
C LYS A 35 -21.33 -15.89 -2.25
N ALA A 36 -20.29 -15.98 -3.07
CA ALA A 36 -20.39 -16.46 -4.44
C ALA A 36 -20.76 -17.96 -4.49
N THR A 37 -20.11 -18.78 -3.66
CA THR A 37 -20.41 -20.22 -3.55
C THR A 37 -21.84 -20.44 -3.07
N ALA A 38 -22.27 -19.75 -2.02
CA ALA A 38 -23.64 -19.88 -1.51
C ALA A 38 -24.70 -19.48 -2.55
N ARG A 39 -24.44 -18.45 -3.37
CA ARG A 39 -25.33 -18.05 -4.47
C ARG A 39 -25.36 -19.08 -5.59
N ALA A 40 -24.21 -19.68 -5.92
CA ALA A 40 -24.13 -20.72 -6.93
C ALA A 40 -24.90 -21.98 -6.49
N GLU A 41 -24.72 -22.43 -5.25
CA GLU A 41 -25.42 -23.60 -4.70
C GLU A 41 -26.94 -23.39 -4.62
N LYS A 42 -27.40 -22.22 -4.15
CA LYS A 42 -28.82 -21.96 -3.92
C LYS A 42 -29.58 -21.56 -5.19
N HIS A 43 -28.92 -20.88 -6.12
CA HIS A 43 -29.59 -20.23 -7.25
C HIS A 43 -28.98 -20.54 -8.62
N GLY A 44 -27.88 -21.29 -8.70
CA GLY A 44 -27.16 -21.53 -9.96
C GLY A 44 -26.50 -20.28 -10.55
N VAL A 45 -26.34 -19.21 -9.75
CA VAL A 45 -25.79 -17.92 -10.20
C VAL A 45 -24.31 -17.82 -9.89
N PHE A 46 -23.49 -17.63 -10.92
CA PHE A 46 -22.04 -17.48 -10.81
C PHE A 46 -21.62 -16.02 -11.01
N PRO A 47 -20.54 -15.56 -10.35
CA PRO A 47 -19.98 -14.25 -10.62
C PRO A 47 -19.40 -14.19 -12.03
N THR A 48 -19.55 -13.05 -12.68
CA THR A 48 -18.90 -12.75 -13.97
C THR A 48 -17.39 -12.66 -13.80
N LYS A 49 -16.65 -12.88 -14.89
CA LYS A 49 -15.19 -12.66 -14.93
C LYS A 49 -14.80 -11.30 -14.37
N THR A 50 -15.53 -10.24 -14.73
CA THR A 50 -15.26 -8.87 -14.28
C THR A 50 -15.48 -8.71 -12.77
N GLN A 51 -16.49 -9.35 -12.19
CA GLN A 51 -16.70 -9.31 -10.73
C GLN A 51 -15.56 -10.01 -9.99
N VAL A 52 -15.13 -11.17 -10.49
CA VAL A 52 -14.02 -11.92 -9.90
C VAL A 52 -12.71 -11.14 -9.98
N LEU A 53 -12.40 -10.53 -11.15
CA LEU A 53 -11.18 -9.74 -11.31
C LEU A 53 -11.09 -8.56 -10.34
N LYS A 54 -12.22 -7.92 -10.01
CA LYS A 54 -12.26 -6.83 -9.02
C LYS A 54 -11.91 -7.27 -7.61
N TRP A 55 -12.08 -8.55 -7.28
CA TRP A 55 -11.71 -9.06 -5.96
C TRP A 55 -10.19 -9.21 -5.80
N PHE A 56 -9.43 -9.19 -6.90
CA PHE A 56 -7.98 -9.38 -6.89
C PHE A 56 -7.18 -8.07 -6.94
N ASP A 57 -7.82 -6.92 -6.72
CA ASP A 57 -7.16 -5.61 -6.64
C ASP A 57 -6.48 -5.42 -5.27
N SER A 58 -5.40 -6.17 -5.03
CA SER A 58 -4.74 -6.21 -3.72
C SER A 58 -3.88 -4.97 -3.43
N PRO A 59 -3.80 -4.51 -2.17
CA PRO A 59 -2.80 -3.53 -1.75
C PRO A 59 -1.38 -3.97 -2.16
N THR A 60 -0.56 -3.01 -2.60
CA THR A 60 0.84 -3.24 -2.96
C THR A 60 1.74 -2.64 -1.88
N SER A 61 2.78 -3.37 -1.48
CA SER A 61 3.81 -2.82 -0.58
C SER A 61 4.87 -2.06 -1.39
N TYR A 62 5.15 -0.85 -0.96
CA TYR A 62 6.23 0.00 -1.46
C TYR A 62 7.37 0.14 -0.46
N GLU A 63 7.48 -0.78 0.51
CA GLU A 63 8.55 -0.80 1.51
C GLU A 63 9.95 -0.71 0.87
N GLN A 64 10.13 -1.37 -0.28
CA GLN A 64 11.41 -1.38 -1.00
C GLN A 64 11.86 0.03 -1.41
N CYS A 65 10.94 0.92 -1.81
CA CYS A 65 11.28 2.31 -2.17
C CYS A 65 11.92 3.06 -1.00
N TYR A 66 11.44 2.82 0.22
CA TYR A 66 12.02 3.39 1.43
C TYR A 66 13.38 2.76 1.75
N THR A 67 13.48 1.43 1.65
CA THR A 67 14.73 0.71 1.90
C THR A 67 15.83 1.18 0.97
N ASP A 68 15.56 1.27 -0.34
CA ASP A 68 16.54 1.74 -1.33
C ASP A 68 17.00 3.19 -1.05
N ALA A 69 16.06 4.07 -0.68
CA ALA A 69 16.37 5.45 -0.34
C ALA A 69 17.17 5.57 0.97
N LEU A 70 16.86 4.74 1.99
CA LEU A 70 17.63 4.68 3.23
C LEU A 70 19.05 4.18 2.98
N ASP A 71 19.20 3.09 2.22
CA ASP A 71 20.50 2.50 1.88
C ASP A 71 21.37 3.52 1.14
N MET A 72 20.79 4.25 0.18
CA MET A 72 21.49 5.33 -0.53
C MET A 72 21.97 6.43 0.41
N LEU A 73 21.13 6.86 1.36
CA LEU A 73 21.45 7.93 2.30
C LEU A 73 22.50 7.49 3.32
N GLU A 74 22.42 6.25 3.82
CA GLU A 74 23.37 5.69 4.78
C GLU A 74 24.74 5.41 4.16
N PHE A 75 24.77 5.01 2.89
CA PHE A 75 26.02 4.83 2.16
C PHE A 75 26.68 6.17 1.77
N SER A 76 25.89 7.24 1.66
CA SER A 76 26.40 8.57 1.36
C SER A 76 27.19 9.12 2.55
N LYS A 77 28.52 9.25 2.40
CA LYS A 77 29.41 9.89 3.39
C LYS A 77 29.25 11.42 3.43
N GLN A 78 28.20 11.98 2.82
CA GLN A 78 28.00 13.42 2.72
C GLN A 78 27.41 13.99 4.01
N VAL A 79 28.04 15.02 4.54
CA VAL A 79 27.56 15.74 5.74
C VAL A 79 26.31 16.58 5.45
N ASN A 80 26.19 17.07 4.21
CA ASN A 80 25.05 17.87 3.76
C ASN A 80 24.50 17.29 2.44
N ILE A 81 23.19 17.09 2.38
CA ILE A 81 22.49 16.61 1.19
C ILE A 81 21.60 17.75 0.67
N THR A 82 21.69 18.02 -0.63
CA THR A 82 20.78 18.95 -1.30
C THR A 82 19.69 18.15 -1.99
N LEU A 83 18.43 18.39 -1.63
CA LEU A 83 17.28 17.73 -2.23
C LEU A 83 16.67 18.62 -3.33
N THR A 84 16.31 17.98 -4.43
CA THR A 84 15.40 18.58 -5.41
C THR A 84 13.97 18.67 -4.85
N GLY A 85 13.11 19.44 -5.51
CA GLY A 85 11.71 19.57 -5.09
C GLY A 85 10.94 18.23 -5.07
N SER A 86 11.21 17.34 -6.01
CA SER A 86 10.62 15.99 -6.06
C SER A 86 11.14 15.12 -4.92
N GLN A 87 12.46 15.09 -4.69
CA GLN A 87 13.05 14.34 -3.58
C GLN A 87 12.55 14.84 -2.22
N TYR A 88 12.35 16.15 -2.04
CA TYR A 88 11.75 16.68 -0.82
C TYR A 88 10.29 16.24 -0.65
N LYS A 89 9.52 16.21 -1.75
CA LYS A 89 8.13 15.74 -1.76
C LYS A 89 8.06 14.25 -1.36
N GLU A 90 8.92 13.41 -1.89
CA GLU A 90 8.97 11.97 -1.61
C GLU A 90 9.54 11.69 -0.22
N LEU A 91 10.81 12.06 0.01
CA LEU A 91 11.57 11.63 1.18
C LEU A 91 11.16 12.35 2.47
N VAL A 92 10.62 13.56 2.37
CA VAL A 92 10.23 14.36 3.54
C VAL A 92 8.72 14.44 3.69
N LYS A 93 7.97 14.73 2.61
CA LYS A 93 6.50 14.84 2.70
C LYS A 93 5.77 13.50 2.55
N ASP A 94 6.49 12.42 2.28
CA ASP A 94 5.92 11.09 2.07
C ASP A 94 4.93 11.03 0.89
N LYS A 95 5.15 11.88 -0.11
CA LYS A 95 4.27 12.04 -1.27
C LYS A 95 4.91 11.43 -2.52
N TRP A 96 5.10 10.13 -2.48
CA TRP A 96 5.57 9.34 -3.60
C TRP A 96 4.56 9.29 -4.75
N ASP A 97 5.03 8.99 -5.95
CA ASP A 97 4.15 8.86 -7.12
C ASP A 97 3.12 7.72 -6.95
N TRP A 98 3.47 6.70 -6.18
CA TRP A 98 2.57 5.58 -5.86
C TRP A 98 1.59 5.87 -4.71
N SER A 99 1.83 6.89 -3.87
CA SER A 99 1.10 7.02 -2.61
C SER A 99 -0.39 7.32 -2.79
N ALA A 100 -0.75 8.11 -3.81
CA ALA A 100 -2.16 8.38 -4.12
C ALA A 100 -2.94 7.10 -4.46
N SER A 101 -2.37 6.23 -5.29
CA SER A 101 -2.97 4.94 -5.64
C SER A 101 -3.05 4.01 -4.43
N PHE A 102 -1.99 3.93 -3.63
CA PHE A 102 -1.99 3.14 -2.40
C PHE A 102 -3.10 3.57 -1.44
N TYR A 103 -3.26 4.87 -1.18
CA TYR A 103 -4.31 5.38 -0.30
C TYR A 103 -5.72 5.13 -0.84
N ALA A 104 -5.92 5.24 -2.16
CA ALA A 104 -7.20 4.91 -2.78
C ALA A 104 -7.57 3.43 -2.60
N THR A 105 -6.62 2.51 -2.81
CA THR A 105 -6.83 1.07 -2.65
C THR A 105 -7.02 0.70 -1.17
N THR A 106 -6.21 1.23 -0.27
CA THR A 106 -6.29 0.90 1.16
C THR A 106 -7.56 1.43 1.83
N ALA A 107 -8.11 2.58 1.39
CA ALA A 107 -9.39 3.11 1.88
C ALA A 107 -10.56 2.12 1.68
N LEU A 108 -10.57 1.37 0.57
CA LEU A 108 -11.55 0.30 0.31
C LEU A 108 -11.51 -0.79 1.39
N TYR A 109 -10.32 -1.05 1.95
CA TYR A 109 -10.08 -2.12 2.91
C TYR A 109 -10.13 -1.65 4.36
N LYS A 110 -9.92 -0.36 4.64
CA LYS A 110 -10.09 0.22 5.99
C LYS A 110 -11.55 0.48 6.35
N GLY A 111 -12.47 0.43 5.39
CA GLY A 111 -13.89 0.71 5.61
C GLY A 111 -14.19 2.21 5.78
N GLU A 112 -13.30 3.08 5.26
CA GLU A 112 -13.39 4.55 5.36
C GLU A 112 -14.03 5.20 4.12
N LEU A 113 -15.06 4.57 3.54
CA LEU A 113 -15.85 5.12 2.43
C LEU A 113 -17.27 5.50 2.85
#